data_AF-A0A3B9LYN0-F1
#
_entry.id   AF-A0A3B9LYN0-F1
#
_cell.length_a   1.000
_cell.length_b   1.000
_cell.length_c   1.000
_cell.angle_alpha   90.00
_cell.angle_beta   90.00
_cell.angle_gamma   90.00
#
_symmetry.space_group_name_H-M   'P 1'
#
loop_
_entity.id
_entity.type
_entity.pdbx_description
1 polymer ?
#
loop_
_entity_poly.entity_id
_entity_poly.type
_entity_poly.pdbx_seq_one_letter_code
_entity_poly.pdbx_strand_id
1 'polypeptide(L)'
;MRHIATLGHAYAVAGKRDEALKILDELQRPAAQKYVSPFFVALIYAGLGEKDQAFAWLEKAYQERHPYMILIKVEPVFQSLHSDPRFADLTRRIGLP
;
A
#
# COMPACT_ATOMS: atom_id res chain seq x y z
N MET A 1 -6.25 13.92 3.66
CA MET A 1 -5.35 12.83 4.07
C MET A 1 -4.56 12.18 2.95
N ARG A 2 -4.93 12.35 1.66
CA ARG A 2 -4.06 11.95 0.54
C ARG A 2 -2.62 12.50 0.65
N HIS A 3 -2.45 13.71 1.19
CA HIS A 3 -1.15 14.41 1.23
C HIS A 3 -0.05 13.65 2.00
N ILE A 4 -0.32 13.09 3.18
CA ILE A 4 0.71 12.37 3.97
C ILE A 4 1.00 10.98 3.39
N ALA A 5 -0.01 10.30 2.83
CA ALA A 5 0.18 9.03 2.13
C ALA A 5 1.06 9.19 0.87
N THR A 6 0.79 10.23 0.06
CA THR A 6 1.62 10.54 -1.11
C THR A 6 3.04 10.91 -0.70
N LEU A 7 3.22 11.62 0.42
CA LEU A 7 4.54 11.94 0.97
C LEU A 7 5.30 10.69 1.45
N GLY A 8 4.62 9.79 2.17
CA GLY A 8 5.19 8.50 2.59
C GLY A 8 5.61 7.64 1.40
N HIS A 9 4.80 7.60 0.34
CA HIS A 9 5.14 6.89 -0.88
C HIS A 9 6.36 7.52 -1.57
N ALA A 10 6.40 8.85 -1.68
CA ALA A 10 7.56 9.55 -2.25
C ALA A 10 8.85 9.27 -1.45
N TYR A 11 8.78 9.25 -0.12
CA TYR A 11 9.92 8.87 0.73
C TYR A 11 10.35 7.41 0.52
N ALA A 12 9.39 6.49 0.44
CA ALA A 12 9.67 5.09 0.22
C ALA A 12 10.41 4.86 -1.11
N VAL A 13 9.90 5.42 -2.21
CA VAL A 13 10.52 5.31 -3.54
C VAL A 13 11.86 6.02 -3.62
N ALA A 14 12.04 7.12 -2.87
CA ALA A 14 13.32 7.84 -2.79
C ALA A 14 14.37 7.15 -1.91
N GLY A 15 14.10 5.95 -1.37
CA GLY A 15 15.00 5.24 -0.46
C GLY A 15 15.12 5.87 0.94
N LYS A 16 14.28 6.86 1.25
CA LYS A 16 14.20 7.56 2.54
C LYS A 16 13.36 6.75 3.53
N ARG A 17 13.93 5.61 3.93
CA ARG A 17 13.23 4.59 4.73
C ARG A 17 12.72 5.14 6.05
N ASP A 18 13.55 5.87 6.79
CA ASP A 18 13.19 6.36 8.12
C ASP A 18 12.03 7.38 8.05
N GLU A 19 12.02 8.23 7.03
CA GLU A 19 10.95 9.19 6.78
C GLU A 19 9.65 8.50 6.37
N ALA A 20 9.72 7.47 5.52
CA ALA A 20 8.55 6.67 5.17
C ALA A 20 7.97 5.92 6.39
N LEU A 21 8.83 5.38 7.27
CA LEU A 21 8.41 4.72 8.51
C LEU A 21 7.77 5.71 9.49
N LYS A 22 8.25 6.96 9.59
CA LYS A 22 7.60 8.01 10.38
C LYS A 22 6.19 8.32 9.88
N ILE A 23 6.00 8.37 8.56
CA ILE A 23 4.67 8.55 7.97
C ILE A 23 3.76 7.35 8.28
N LEU A 24 4.28 6.12 8.21
CA LEU A 24 3.53 4.93 8.59
C LEU A 24 3.08 4.96 10.06
N ASP A 25 3.97 5.37 10.97
CA ASP A 25 3.65 5.54 12.38
C ASP A 25 2.56 6.60 12.56
N GLU A 26 2.69 7.77 11.91
CA GLU A 26 1.68 8.83 11.96
C GLU A 26 0.31 8.37 11.44
N LEU A 27 0.29 7.63 10.33
CA LEU A 27 -0.92 7.05 9.74
C LEU A 27 -1.58 5.99 10.64
N GLN A 28 -0.81 5.31 11.48
CA GLN A 28 -1.32 4.23 12.33
C GLN A 28 -1.63 4.70 13.76
N ARG A 29 -1.27 5.94 14.14
CA ARG A 29 -1.53 6.48 15.48
C ARG A 29 -3.03 6.57 15.77
N PRO A 30 -3.51 6.00 16.89
CA PRO A 30 -4.92 6.07 17.28
C PRO A 30 -5.47 7.50 17.43
N ALA A 31 -4.60 8.43 17.85
CA ALA A 31 -4.95 9.84 18.01
C ALA A 31 -5.24 10.56 16.69
N ALA A 32 -4.90 9.96 15.53
CA ALA A 32 -5.16 10.55 14.23
C ALA A 32 -6.66 10.61 13.87
N GLN A 33 -7.55 9.91 14.59
CA GLN A 33 -9.04 9.94 14.53
C GLN A 33 -9.70 9.98 13.14
N LYS A 34 -8.94 9.72 12.08
CA LYS A 34 -9.37 9.89 10.71
C LYS A 34 -9.02 8.63 9.95
N TYR A 35 -9.99 8.14 9.19
CA TYR A 35 -9.84 6.95 8.37
C TYR A 35 -8.59 7.01 7.48
N VAL A 36 -7.70 6.05 7.65
CA VAL A 36 -6.54 5.86 6.77
C VAL A 36 -6.85 4.73 5.81
N SER A 37 -6.80 5.03 4.52
CA SER A 37 -7.07 4.01 3.49
C SER A 37 -5.95 2.96 3.51
N PRO A 38 -6.29 1.67 3.69
CA PRO A 38 -5.32 0.57 3.69
C PRO A 38 -4.50 0.48 2.40
N PHE A 39 -5.07 0.91 1.28
CA PHE A 39 -4.39 0.92 -0.01
C PHE A 39 -3.18 1.84 -0.01
N PHE A 40 -3.28 3.03 0.59
CA PHE A 40 -2.16 3.96 0.67
C PHE A 40 -1.06 3.47 1.61
N VAL A 41 -1.42 2.78 2.68
CA VAL A 41 -0.44 2.15 3.57
C VAL A 41 0.32 1.04 2.83
N ALA A 42 -0.39 0.24 2.03
CA ALA A 42 0.24 -0.76 1.17
C ALA A 42 1.22 -0.15 0.14
N LEU A 43 0.90 0.99 -0.46
CA LEU A 43 1.80 1.69 -1.39
C LEU A 43 3.14 2.04 -0.72
N ILE A 44 3.12 2.50 0.53
CA ILE A 44 4.35 2.86 1.25
C ILE A 44 5.18 1.61 1.54
N TYR A 45 4.57 0.54 2.07
CA TYR A 45 5.30 -0.71 2.32
C TYR A 45 5.85 -1.34 1.04
N ALA A 46 5.10 -1.30 -0.06
CA ALA A 46 5.57 -1.78 -1.36
C ALA A 46 6.78 -0.97 -1.86
N GLY A 47 6.74 0.36 -1.72
CA GLY A 47 7.87 1.23 -2.05
C GLY A 47 9.11 0.98 -1.17
N LEU A 48 8.91 0.53 0.08
CA LEU A 48 9.99 0.11 0.99
C LEU A 48 10.53 -1.30 0.72
N GLY A 49 9.93 -2.05 -0.21
CA GLY A 49 10.26 -3.45 -0.46
C GLY A 49 9.73 -4.42 0.60
N GLU A 50 8.90 -3.96 1.54
CA GLU A 50 8.34 -4.74 2.65
C GLU A 50 7.11 -5.53 2.19
N LYS A 51 7.33 -6.57 1.38
CA LYS A 51 6.27 -7.28 0.65
C LYS A 51 5.20 -7.86 1.57
N ASP A 52 5.58 -8.45 2.69
CA ASP A 52 4.62 -9.08 3.61
C ASP A 52 3.64 -8.07 4.21
N GLN A 53 4.15 -6.90 4.60
CA GLN A 53 3.31 -5.80 5.08
C GLN A 53 2.46 -5.24 3.94
N ALA A 54 3.03 -5.05 2.74
CA ALA A 54 2.28 -4.60 1.58
C ALA A 54 1.06 -5.51 1.30
N PHE A 55 1.25 -6.83 1.29
CA PHE A 55 0.15 -7.79 1.11
C PHE A 55 -0.87 -7.75 2.24
N ALA A 56 -0.45 -7.66 3.50
CA ALA A 56 -1.37 -7.56 4.62
C ALA A 56 -2.29 -6.34 4.51
N TRP A 57 -1.75 -5.20 4.04
CA TRP A 57 -2.51 -3.97 3.83
C TRP A 57 -3.34 -3.98 2.54
N LEU A 58 -2.87 -4.65 1.48
CA LEU A 58 -3.67 -4.88 0.26
C LEU A 58 -4.87 -5.80 0.53
N GLU A 59 -4.72 -6.80 1.39
CA GLU A 59 -5.84 -7.67 1.78
C GLU A 59 -6.91 -6.88 2.54
N LYS A 60 -6.51 -5.99 3.46
CA LYS A 60 -7.43 -5.06 4.12
C LYS A 60 -8.13 -4.15 3.11
N ALA A 61 -7.37 -3.58 2.16
CA ALA A 61 -7.93 -2.72 1.11
C ALA A 61 -8.94 -3.48 0.21
N TYR A 62 -8.67 -4.75 -0.07
CA TYR A 62 -9.58 -5.64 -0.78
C TYR A 62 -10.87 -5.89 0.01
N GLN A 63 -10.76 -6.23 1.30
CA GLN A 63 -11.91 -6.47 2.18
C GLN A 63 -12.80 -5.22 2.31
N GLU A 64 -12.18 -4.03 2.37
CA GLU A 64 -12.89 -2.74 2.38
C GLU A 64 -13.43 -2.32 1.01
N ARG A 65 -13.23 -3.13 -0.04
CA ARG A 65 -13.62 -2.84 -1.43
C ARG A 65 -13.10 -1.48 -1.91
N HIS A 66 -11.86 -1.16 -1.53
CA HIS A 66 -11.27 0.12 -1.87
C HIS A 66 -11.22 0.31 -3.40
N PRO A 67 -11.69 1.45 -3.93
CA PRO A 67 -11.87 1.62 -5.38
C PRO A 67 -10.58 1.51 -6.19
N TYR A 68 -9.42 1.82 -5.58
CA TYR A 68 -8.11 1.73 -6.27
C TYR A 68 -7.51 0.33 -6.34
N MET A 69 -8.18 -0.69 -5.79
CA MET A 69 -7.73 -2.07 -5.99
C MET A 69 -7.70 -2.46 -7.48
N ILE A 70 -8.52 -1.83 -8.33
CA ILE A 70 -8.50 -2.06 -9.78
C ILE A 70 -7.19 -1.59 -10.45
N LEU A 71 -6.45 -0.68 -9.82
CA LEU A 71 -5.21 -0.10 -10.35
C LEU A 71 -3.97 -0.94 -10.00
N ILE A 72 -4.12 -1.98 -9.17
CA ILE A 72 -2.99 -2.67 -8.57
C ILE A 72 -2.01 -3.27 -9.60
N LYS A 73 -2.50 -3.64 -10.79
CA LYS A 73 -1.68 -4.20 -11.89
C LYS A 73 -0.89 -3.14 -12.68
N VAL A 74 -1.26 -1.87 -12.59
CA VAL A 74 -0.66 -0.78 -13.39
C VAL A 74 0.13 0.22 -12.54
N GLU A 75 -0.05 0.19 -11.23
CA GLU A 75 0.72 1.02 -10.29
C GLU A 75 2.18 0.54 -10.20
N PRO A 76 3.18 1.35 -10.63
CA PRO A 76 4.58 0.91 -10.71
C PRO A 76 5.16 0.42 -9.40
N VAL A 77 4.70 0.97 -8.27
CA VAL A 77 5.21 0.59 -6.94
C VAL A 77 4.85 -0.85 -6.56
N PHE A 78 3.79 -1.43 -7.15
CA PHE A 78 3.43 -2.83 -6.96
C PHE A 78 4.11 -3.78 -7.96
N GLN A 79 4.89 -3.27 -8.91
CA GLN A 79 5.60 -4.10 -9.88
C GLN A 79 6.50 -5.15 -9.20
N SER A 80 7.09 -4.82 -8.05
CA SER A 80 7.91 -5.74 -7.25
C SER A 80 7.10 -6.91 -6.64
N LEU A 81 5.77 -6.78 -6.55
CA LEU A 81 4.85 -7.79 -6.05
C LEU A 81 4.35 -8.73 -7.15
N HIS A 82 4.46 -8.35 -8.43
CA HIS A 82 3.90 -9.14 -9.55
C HIS A 82 4.50 -10.55 -9.65
N SER A 83 5.73 -10.74 -9.20
CA SER A 83 6.39 -12.06 -9.19
C SER A 83 5.97 -12.95 -8.01
N ASP A 84 5.23 -12.42 -7.03
CA ASP A 84 4.81 -13.15 -5.84
C ASP A 84 3.45 -13.84 -6.11
N PRO A 85 3.30 -15.15 -5.82
CA PRO A 85 2.05 -15.87 -6.05
C PRO A 85 0.81 -15.25 -5.36
N ARG A 86 1.01 -14.55 -4.24
CA ARG A 86 -0.08 -13.85 -3.53
C ARG A 86 -0.70 -12.73 -4.38
N PHE A 87 0.07 -12.12 -5.27
CA PHE A 87 -0.43 -11.08 -6.18
C PHE A 87 -1.35 -11.66 -7.25
N ALA A 88 -1.00 -12.80 -7.82
CA ALA A 88 -1.85 -13.51 -8.78
C ALA A 88 -3.18 -13.93 -8.15
N ASP A 89 -3.14 -14.45 -6.91
CA ASP A 89 -4.37 -14.76 -6.18
C ASP A 89 -5.24 -13.53 -5.92
N LEU A 90 -4.64 -12.44 -5.42
CA LEU A 90 -5.34 -11.20 -5.10
C LEU A 90 -6.00 -10.59 -6.35
N THR A 91 -5.29 -10.50 -7.46
CA THR A 91 -5.81 -9.95 -8.72
C THR A 91 -6.95 -10.79 -9.30
N ARG A 92 -6.85 -12.12 -9.22
CA ARG A 92 -7.94 -13.04 -9.56
C ARG A 92 -9.19 -12.79 -8.70
N ARG A 93 -9.03 -12.62 -7.38
CA ARG A 93 -10.15 -12.31 -6.46
C ARG A 93 -10.80 -10.95 -6.72
N ILE A 94 -10.02 -9.97 -7.18
CA ILE A 94 -10.54 -8.66 -7.62
C ILE A 94 -11.32 -8.79 -8.95
N GLY A 95 -11.05 -9.83 -9.75
CA GLY A 95 -11.64 -10.02 -11.08
C GLY A 95 -10.86 -9.34 -12.20
N LEU A 96 -9.56 -9.09 -12.00
CA LEU A 96 -8.68 -8.57 -13.03
C LEU A 96 -8.15 -9.73 -13.90
N PRO A 97 -8.20 -9.61 -15.25
CA PRO A 97 -7.68 -10.62 -16.17
C PRO A 97 -6.16 -10.73 -16.11
#